data_AF-A0A0D0KQX0-F1
#
_entry.id   AF-A0A0D0KQX0-F1
#
_cell.length_a   1.000
_cell.length_b   1.000
_cell.length_c   1.000
_cell.angle_alpha   90.00
_cell.angle_beta   90.00
_cell.angle_gamma   90.00
#
_symmetry.space_group_name_H-M   'P 1'
#
loop_
_entity.id
_entity.type
_entity.pdbx_description
1 polymer ?
#
loop_
_entity_poly.entity_id
_entity_poly.type
_entity_poly.pdbx_seq_one_letter_code
_entity_poly.pdbx_strand_id
1 'polypeptide(L)'
;SSALDTFVRIRDQYCTWPGCNRGVWTGDLDHIAEYDHDDPDGGGQTTDVNLGGKCRFHHNLKTFGDFVDDQYTDDDTGRVVSTITTPEGLVVPGPAHNGYDIHPGLADVTFDTPDPPPSPPRTPPSRRRTRLADKHARRRTERNRNRRAREFADTDAPPPF
;
A
#
# COMPACT_ATOMS: atom_id res chain seq x y z
N SER A 1 7.84 -9.55 10.93
CA SER A 1 9.03 -9.08 11.67
C SER A 1 8.60 -8.02 12.66
N SER A 2 9.05 -8.06 13.92
CA SER A 2 8.76 -7.02 14.92
C SER A 2 9.41 -5.68 14.58
N ALA A 3 10.60 -5.71 13.97
CA ALA A 3 11.29 -4.51 13.50
C ALA A 3 10.50 -3.81 12.38
N LEU A 4 9.98 -4.59 11.43
CA LEU A 4 9.14 -4.06 10.35
C LEU A 4 7.83 -3.46 10.87
N ASP A 5 7.13 -4.14 11.77
CA ASP A 5 5.91 -3.60 12.40
C ASP A 5 6.20 -2.27 13.12
N THR A 6 7.27 -2.23 13.92
CA THR A 6 7.69 -1.02 14.63
C THR A 6 8.03 0.11 13.66
N PHE A 7 8.80 -0.19 12.61
CA PHE A 7 9.16 0.80 11.59
C PHE A 7 7.94 1.40 10.92
N VAL A 8 6.99 0.58 10.46
CA VAL A 8 5.78 1.07 9.79
C VAL A 8 4.94 1.92 10.73
N ARG A 9 4.86 1.58 12.03
CA ARG A 9 4.15 2.40 13.02
C ARG A 9 4.82 3.75 13.26
N ILE A 10 6.16 3.79 13.31
CA ILE A 10 6.92 5.04 13.43
C ILE A 10 6.81 5.86 12.13
N ARG A 11 6.84 5.21 10.97
CA ARG A 11 6.67 5.87 9.67
C ARG A 11 5.28 6.45 9.50
N ASP A 12 4.22 5.74 9.87
CA ASP A 12 2.87 6.19 9.58
C ASP A 12 2.31 7.14 10.65
N GLN A 13 2.65 6.94 11.94
CA GLN A 13 2.18 7.66 13.14
C GLN A 13 0.66 7.60 13.37
N TYR A 14 -0.11 7.89 12.34
CA TYR A 14 -1.56 7.89 12.26
C TYR A 14 -2.05 6.97 11.14
N CYS A 15 -3.36 6.75 11.10
CA CYS A 15 -4.02 6.07 9.99
C CYS A 15 -3.70 6.79 8.67
N THR A 16 -3.25 6.05 7.66
CA THR A 16 -2.87 6.60 6.34
C THR A 16 -4.06 7.06 5.48
N TRP A 17 -5.27 7.10 6.05
CA TRP A 17 -6.47 7.53 5.33
C TRP A 17 -6.56 9.06 5.38
N PRO A 18 -6.89 9.74 4.27
CA PRO A 18 -6.93 11.21 4.20
C PRO A 18 -7.78 11.79 5.34
N GLY A 19 -7.18 12.71 6.11
CA GLY A 19 -7.84 13.42 7.22
C GLY A 19 -8.05 12.63 8.51
N CYS A 20 -7.64 11.36 8.59
CA CYS A 20 -7.77 10.57 9.83
C CYS A 20 -6.61 10.86 10.80
N ASN A 21 -6.93 11.21 12.04
CA ASN A 21 -5.95 11.50 13.10
C ASN A 21 -5.85 10.37 14.16
N ARG A 22 -6.37 9.17 13.88
CA ARG A 22 -6.29 8.05 14.81
C ARG A 22 -4.89 7.44 14.77
N GLY A 23 -4.21 7.40 15.91
CA GLY A 23 -2.85 6.86 16.03
C GLY A 23 -2.76 5.38 15.61
N VAL A 24 -1.75 5.06 14.79
CA VAL A 24 -1.53 3.71 14.24
C VAL A 24 -1.16 2.69 15.31
N TRP A 25 -0.62 3.12 16.44
CA TRP A 25 -0.27 2.25 17.58
C TRP A 25 -1.46 1.46 18.15
N THR A 26 -2.69 1.93 17.92
CA THR A 26 -3.93 1.22 18.28
C THR A 26 -4.67 0.66 17.06
N GLY A 27 -4.06 0.76 15.89
CA GLY A 27 -4.58 0.29 14.62
C GLY A 27 -3.88 -0.97 14.12
N ASP A 28 -4.34 -1.43 12.97
CA ASP A 28 -3.87 -2.61 12.27
C ASP A 28 -2.90 -2.18 11.16
N LEU A 29 -1.83 -2.97 10.95
CA LEU A 29 -1.02 -2.85 9.74
C LEU A 29 -1.62 -3.75 8.67
N ASP A 30 -1.77 -3.18 7.48
CA ASP A 30 -2.53 -3.82 6.42
C ASP A 30 -1.83 -3.70 5.07
N HIS A 31 -1.88 -4.76 4.27
CA HIS A 31 -1.23 -4.85 2.97
C HIS A 31 -1.94 -4.00 1.93
N ILE A 32 -1.29 -2.98 1.37
CA ILE A 32 -1.83 -2.11 0.32
C ILE A 32 -2.20 -2.91 -0.93
N ALA A 33 -1.24 -3.62 -1.50
CA ALA A 33 -1.48 -4.71 -2.42
C ALA A 33 -1.68 -5.99 -1.62
N GLU A 34 -2.87 -6.61 -1.75
CA GLU A 34 -3.23 -7.78 -0.95
C GLU A 34 -2.24 -8.94 -1.18
N TYR A 35 -1.84 -9.58 -0.08
CA TYR A 35 -1.10 -10.83 -0.15
C TYR A 35 -2.00 -11.93 -0.71
N ASP A 36 -1.45 -12.75 -1.61
CA ASP A 36 -2.16 -13.87 -2.20
C ASP A 36 -1.65 -15.17 -1.57
N HIS A 37 -2.53 -15.86 -0.85
CA HIS A 37 -2.17 -17.10 -0.16
C HIS A 37 -2.09 -18.30 -1.11
N ASP A 38 -2.75 -18.24 -2.27
CA ASP A 38 -2.76 -19.31 -3.26
C ASP A 38 -1.59 -19.17 -4.25
N ASP A 39 -1.18 -17.93 -4.54
CA ASP A 39 -0.01 -17.59 -5.37
C ASP A 39 0.83 -16.49 -4.69
N PRO A 40 1.66 -16.83 -3.67
CA PRO A 40 2.47 -15.86 -2.95
C PRO A 40 3.29 -14.94 -3.85
N ASP A 41 3.88 -15.47 -4.93
CA ASP A 41 4.70 -14.70 -5.88
C ASP A 41 3.87 -13.71 -6.70
N GLY A 42 2.57 -13.99 -6.86
CA GLY A 42 1.60 -13.13 -7.52
C GLY A 42 1.00 -12.06 -6.61
N GLY A 43 1.12 -12.16 -5.28
CA GLY A 43 0.55 -11.23 -4.29
C GLY A 43 1.41 -9.99 -3.99
N GLY A 44 0.89 -9.09 -3.17
CA GLY A 44 1.72 -8.04 -2.55
C GLY A 44 2.47 -8.59 -1.34
N GLN A 45 3.80 -8.49 -1.35
CA GLN A 45 4.65 -9.01 -0.27
C GLN A 45 4.54 -8.19 1.02
N THR A 46 4.95 -8.80 2.13
CA THR A 46 5.03 -8.10 3.42
C THR A 46 6.32 -7.27 3.47
N THR A 47 6.26 -6.05 2.96
CA THR A 47 7.39 -5.11 2.94
C THR A 47 7.03 -3.82 3.68
N ASP A 48 8.04 -3.00 3.92
CA ASP A 48 7.88 -1.67 4.48
C ASP A 48 6.95 -0.82 3.61
N VAL A 49 7.16 -0.76 2.29
CA VAL A 49 6.32 0.06 1.38
C VAL A 49 4.93 -0.52 1.15
N ASN A 50 4.75 -1.85 1.24
CA ASN A 50 3.44 -2.47 0.99
C ASN A 50 2.56 -2.58 2.24
N LEU A 51 3.06 -2.26 3.43
CA LEU A 51 2.25 -2.17 4.64
C LEU A 51 1.83 -0.72 4.89
N GLY A 52 0.61 -0.52 5.37
CA GLY A 52 0.13 0.79 5.81
C GLY A 52 -0.72 0.70 7.07
N GLY A 53 -0.52 1.64 7.97
CA GLY A 53 -1.25 1.78 9.21
C GLY A 53 -2.68 2.24 9.00
N LYS A 54 -3.64 1.46 9.51
CA LYS A 54 -5.07 1.82 9.44
C LYS A 54 -5.74 1.66 10.79
N CYS A 55 -6.61 2.62 11.14
CA CYS A 55 -7.52 2.40 12.26
C CYS A 55 -8.56 1.34 11.88
N ARG A 56 -9.18 0.70 12.88
CA ARG A 56 -10.13 -0.39 12.64
C ARG A 56 -11.28 -0.01 11.69
N PHE A 57 -11.77 1.22 11.76
CA PHE A 57 -12.79 1.73 10.85
C PHE A 57 -12.32 1.72 9.39
N HIS A 58 -11.16 2.33 9.10
CA HIS A 58 -10.62 2.41 7.75
C HIS A 58 -10.07 1.08 7.23
N HIS A 59 -9.58 0.22 8.13
CA HIS A 59 -9.28 -1.17 7.79
C HIS A 59 -10.53 -1.90 7.28
N ASN A 60 -11.65 -1.78 7.98
CA ASN A 60 -12.91 -2.37 7.53
C ASN A 60 -13.44 -1.72 6.25
N LEU A 61 -13.30 -0.41 6.11
CA LEU A 61 -13.72 0.31 4.90
C LEU A 61 -12.94 -0.18 3.67
N LYS A 62 -11.64 -0.40 3.81
CA LYS A 62 -10.85 -1.08 2.77
C LYS A 62 -11.29 -2.52 2.58
N THR A 63 -11.50 -3.31 3.62
CA THR A 63 -11.82 -4.72 3.43
C THR A 63 -13.17 -4.92 2.72
N PHE A 64 -14.18 -4.14 3.09
CA PHE A 64 -15.56 -4.36 2.65
C PHE A 64 -16.05 -3.37 1.59
N GLY A 65 -15.54 -2.14 1.57
CA GLY A 65 -15.91 -1.12 0.61
C GLY A 65 -15.21 -1.27 -0.76
N ASP A 66 -15.49 -0.30 -1.63
CA ASP A 66 -14.95 -0.20 -2.99
C ASP A 66 -13.80 0.81 -3.14
N PHE A 67 -13.38 1.42 -2.04
CA PHE A 67 -12.16 2.22 -2.00
C PHE A 67 -10.94 1.36 -2.36
N VAL A 68 -9.96 2.01 -2.99
CA VAL A 68 -8.67 1.41 -3.34
C VAL A 68 -7.58 2.28 -2.76
N ASP A 69 -6.78 1.71 -1.86
CA ASP A 69 -5.55 2.35 -1.42
C ASP A 69 -4.39 2.00 -2.34
N ASP A 70 -3.48 2.95 -2.49
CA ASP A 70 -2.18 2.75 -3.11
C ASP A 70 -1.09 3.43 -2.30
N GLN A 71 0.12 2.93 -2.43
CA GLN A 71 1.29 3.37 -1.69
C GLN A 71 2.54 3.08 -2.53
N TYR A 72 3.45 4.05 -2.59
CA TYR A 72 4.65 4.00 -3.40
C TYR A 72 5.72 4.88 -2.76
N THR A 73 6.97 4.67 -3.16
CA THR A 73 8.07 5.55 -2.79
C THR A 73 8.14 6.67 -3.82
N ASP A 74 8.19 7.90 -3.34
CA ASP A 74 8.44 9.09 -4.14
C ASP A 74 9.93 9.14 -4.53
N ASP A 75 10.21 9.24 -5.82
CA ASP A 75 11.59 9.11 -6.35
C ASP A 75 12.49 10.29 -5.93
N ASP A 76 11.91 11.49 -5.79
CA ASP A 76 12.67 12.70 -5.43
C ASP A 76 13.05 12.73 -3.95
N THR A 77 12.12 12.32 -3.07
CA THR A 77 12.30 12.42 -1.63
C THR A 77 12.67 11.09 -0.96
N GLY A 78 12.49 9.96 -1.66
CA GLY A 78 12.61 8.61 -1.09
C GLY A 78 11.53 8.29 -0.07
N ARG A 79 10.50 9.14 0.07
CA ARG A 79 9.46 9.00 1.10
C ARG A 79 8.31 8.19 0.58
N VAL A 80 7.68 7.47 1.51
CA VAL A 80 6.45 6.74 1.21
C VAL A 80 5.29 7.72 1.10
N VAL A 81 4.60 7.68 -0.04
CA VAL A 81 3.38 8.43 -0.33
C VAL A 81 2.22 7.46 -0.42
N SER A 82 1.10 7.80 0.23
CA SER A 82 -0.15 7.05 0.13
C SER A 82 -1.23 7.84 -0.61
N THR A 83 -2.13 7.13 -1.28
CA THR A 83 -3.30 7.70 -1.96
C THR A 83 -4.50 6.79 -1.76
N ILE A 84 -5.70 7.37 -1.73
CA ILE A 84 -6.96 6.64 -1.74
C ILE A 84 -7.75 7.02 -2.99
N THR A 85 -8.18 6.03 -3.76
CA THR A 85 -9.17 6.20 -4.82
C THR A 85 -10.56 5.94 -4.26
N THR A 86 -11.46 6.92 -4.41
CA THR A 86 -12.87 6.78 -4.03
C THR A 86 -13.62 5.90 -5.03
N PRO A 87 -14.80 5.36 -4.68
CA PRO A 87 -15.63 4.60 -5.62
C PRO A 87 -16.01 5.36 -6.90
N GLU A 88 -16.04 6.69 -6.83
CA GLU A 88 -16.31 7.59 -7.96
C GLU A 88 -15.07 7.82 -8.85
N GLY A 89 -13.90 7.28 -8.47
CA GLY A 89 -12.65 7.39 -9.22
C GLY A 89 -11.79 8.61 -8.86
N LEU A 90 -12.13 9.36 -7.81
CA LEU A 90 -11.31 10.47 -7.35
C LEU A 90 -10.09 9.96 -6.58
N VAL A 91 -8.89 10.38 -6.98
CA VAL A 91 -7.65 10.06 -6.27
C VAL A 91 -7.35 11.17 -5.27
N VAL A 92 -7.37 10.82 -3.98
CA VAL A 92 -7.12 11.74 -2.88
C VAL A 92 -5.78 11.39 -2.23
N PRO A 93 -4.83 12.34 -2.12
CA PRO A 93 -3.58 12.13 -1.40
C PRO A 93 -3.84 11.79 0.07
N GLY A 94 -3.01 10.92 0.62
CA GLY A 94 -3.00 10.59 2.04
C GLY A 94 -2.54 11.75 2.92
N PRO A 95 -2.22 11.47 4.20
CA PRO A 95 -1.69 12.49 5.10
C PRO A 95 -0.48 13.22 4.49
N ALA A 96 -0.50 14.55 4.55
CA ALA A 96 0.58 15.39 4.04
C ALA A 96 1.87 15.32 4.88
N HIS A 97 1.79 14.77 6.10
CA HIS A 97 2.92 14.53 6.98
C HIS A 97 2.92 13.07 7.42
N ASN A 98 4.11 12.54 7.66
CA ASN A 98 4.31 11.23 8.26
C ASN A 98 5.58 11.24 9.13
N GLY A 99 5.98 10.07 9.60
CA GLY A 99 7.13 9.88 10.48
C GLY A 99 8.46 10.39 9.90
N TYR A 100 8.63 10.46 8.58
CA TYR A 100 9.86 10.98 7.98
C TYR A 100 10.11 12.46 8.34
N ASP A 101 9.06 13.23 8.61
CA ASP A 101 9.17 14.65 8.96
C ASP A 101 9.77 14.89 10.35
N ILE A 102 9.56 13.95 11.27
CA ILE A 102 10.02 14.03 12.66
C ILE A 102 11.18 13.09 12.96
N HIS A 103 11.37 12.07 12.12
CA HIS A 103 12.43 11.07 12.23
C HIS A 103 13.13 10.90 10.87
N PRO A 104 14.00 11.84 10.46
CA PRO A 104 14.68 11.78 9.16
C PRO A 104 15.50 10.50 8.95
N GLY A 105 16.07 9.93 10.02
CA GLY A 105 16.84 8.69 9.97
C GLY A 105 16.04 7.44 9.59
N LEU A 106 14.71 7.53 9.46
CA LEU A 106 13.91 6.45 8.85
C LEU A 106 14.31 6.22 7.39
N ALA A 107 14.81 7.24 6.68
CA ALA A 107 15.25 7.11 5.30
C ALA A 107 16.49 6.20 5.15
N ASP A 108 17.27 6.04 6.23
CA ASP A 108 18.47 5.19 6.24
C ASP A 108 18.15 3.72 6.57
N VAL A 109 16.91 3.41 6.98
CA VAL A 109 16.51 2.05 7.34
C VAL A 109 16.18 1.28 6.08
N THR A 110 16.86 0.16 5.90
CA THR A 110 16.62 -0.77 4.79
C THR A 110 16.09 -2.09 5.33
N PHE A 111 15.17 -2.68 4.58
CA PHE A 111 14.65 -4.03 4.83
C PHE A 111 15.01 -4.91 3.65
N ASP A 112 15.72 -5.99 3.91
CA ASP A 112 15.90 -7.04 2.92
C ASP A 112 14.54 -7.68 2.65
N THR A 113 14.17 -7.76 1.38
CA THR A 113 13.03 -8.57 0.98
C THR A 113 13.49 -10.03 1.09
N PRO A 114 12.89 -10.86 1.95
CA PRO A 114 13.26 -12.26 2.03
C PRO A 114 13.01 -12.94 0.67
N ASP A 115 13.89 -13.88 0.31
CA ASP A 115 13.66 -14.70 -0.88
C ASP A 115 12.26 -15.31 -0.82
N PRO A 116 11.51 -15.31 -1.93
CA PRO A 116 10.20 -15.96 -1.96
C PRO A 116 10.37 -17.42 -1.53
N PRO A 117 9.48 -17.95 -0.67
CA PRO A 117 9.51 -19.37 -0.33
C PRO A 117 9.39 -20.19 -1.63
N PRO A 118 10.02 -21.38 -1.72
CA PRO A 118 9.97 -22.18 -2.94
C PRO A 118 8.51 -22.41 -3.34
N SER A 119 8.18 -22.06 -4.59
CA SER A 119 6.80 -22.13 -5.07
C SER A 119 6.30 -23.57 -4.91
N PRO A 120 5.16 -23.80 -4.24
CA PRO A 120 4.56 -25.13 -4.21
C PRO A 120 4.23 -25.57 -5.65
N PRO A 121 4.17 -26.88 -5.94
CA PRO A 121 3.86 -27.36 -7.28
C PRO A 121 2.55 -26.74 -7.76
N ARG A 122 2.63 -25.98 -8.87
CA ARG A 122 1.47 -25.33 -9.51
C ARG A 122 0.43 -26.38 -9.81
N THR A 123 -0.64 -26.40 -9.01
CA THR A 123 -1.80 -27.22 -9.30
C THR A 123 -2.64 -26.45 -10.33
N PRO A 124 -3.04 -27.06 -11.45
CA PRO A 124 -3.86 -26.37 -12.44
C PRO A 124 -5.13 -25.83 -11.77
N PRO A 125 -5.46 -24.54 -11.95
CA PRO A 125 -6.56 -23.92 -11.21
C PRO A 125 -7.88 -24.58 -11.61
N SER A 126 -8.47 -25.37 -10.72
CA SER A 126 -9.82 -25.89 -10.90
C SER A 126 -10.81 -24.99 -10.15
N ARG A 127 -11.26 -23.88 -10.74
CA ARG A 127 -12.55 -23.20 -10.46
C ARG A 127 -12.71 -21.87 -11.21
N ARG A 128 -13.98 -21.48 -11.40
CA ARG A 128 -14.40 -20.09 -11.62
C ARG A 128 -13.86 -19.22 -10.48
N ARG A 129 -13.30 -18.05 -10.79
CA ARG A 129 -12.70 -17.15 -9.78
C ARG A 129 -13.66 -16.88 -8.62
N THR A 130 -13.11 -16.85 -7.41
CA THR A 130 -13.89 -16.48 -6.22
C THR A 130 -14.17 -14.98 -6.23
N ARG A 131 -15.23 -14.53 -5.56
CA ARG A 131 -15.53 -13.10 -5.40
C ARG A 131 -14.36 -12.31 -4.80
N LEU A 132 -13.60 -12.94 -3.89
CA LEU A 132 -12.42 -12.33 -3.28
C LEU A 132 -11.30 -12.15 -4.30
N ALA A 133 -11.01 -13.20 -5.10
CA ALA A 133 -10.00 -13.13 -6.16
C ALA A 133 -10.37 -12.09 -7.23
N ASP A 134 -11.65 -12.01 -7.62
CA ASP A 134 -12.12 -10.98 -8.55
C ASP A 134 -11.99 -9.56 -7.96
N LYS A 135 -12.29 -9.39 -6.67
CA LYS A 135 -12.10 -8.11 -5.96
C LYS A 135 -10.62 -7.69 -5.93
N HIS A 136 -9.71 -8.61 -5.58
CA HIS A 136 -8.27 -8.34 -5.56
C HIS A 136 -7.74 -8.02 -6.97
N ALA A 137 -8.17 -8.77 -7.99
CA ALA A 137 -7.79 -8.52 -9.39
C ALA A 137 -8.26 -7.14 -9.87
N ARG A 138 -9.50 -6.73 -9.52
CA ARG A 138 -10.02 -5.39 -9.80
C ARG A 138 -9.16 -4.32 -9.14
N ARG A 139 -8.85 -4.45 -7.85
CA ARG A 139 -8.03 -3.48 -7.10
C ARG A 139 -6.63 -3.33 -7.66
N ARG A 140 -5.99 -4.45 -7.99
CA ARG A 140 -4.68 -4.45 -8.64
C ARG A 140 -4.71 -3.74 -9.99
N THR A 141 -5.74 -3.98 -10.79
CA THR A 141 -5.93 -3.31 -12.08
C THR A 141 -6.09 -1.80 -11.89
N GLU A 142 -6.90 -1.39 -10.90
CA GLU A 142 -7.11 0.03 -10.58
C GLU A 142 -5.84 0.72 -10.06
N ARG A 143 -5.08 0.09 -9.14
CA ARG A 143 -3.77 0.62 -8.72
C ARG A 143 -2.82 0.78 -9.91
N ASN A 144 -2.72 -0.23 -10.77
CA ASN A 144 -1.86 -0.16 -11.96
C ASN A 144 -2.28 0.96 -12.91
N ARG A 145 -3.58 1.19 -13.08
CA ARG A 145 -4.10 2.34 -13.85
C ARG A 145 -3.67 3.65 -13.23
N ASN A 146 -3.84 3.81 -11.91
CA ASN A 146 -3.50 5.04 -11.20
C ASN A 146 -1.99 5.32 -11.21
N ARG A 147 -1.16 4.28 -11.12
CA ARG A 147 0.31 4.39 -11.27
C ARG A 147 0.67 4.93 -12.65
N ARG A 148 0.15 4.31 -13.72
CA ARG A 148 0.37 4.79 -15.09
C ARG A 148 -0.14 6.21 -15.34
N ALA A 149 -1.29 6.57 -14.77
CA ALA A 149 -1.84 7.92 -14.91
C ALA A 149 -0.94 8.98 -14.24
N ARG A 150 -0.33 8.65 -13.10
CA ARG A 150 0.66 9.51 -12.42
C ARG A 150 1.95 9.62 -13.22
N GLU A 151 2.53 8.50 -13.64
CA GLU A 151 3.73 8.47 -14.49
C GLU A 151 3.54 9.36 -15.74
N PHE A 152 2.37 9.30 -16.38
CA PHE A 152 2.06 10.15 -17.52
C PHE A 152 1.96 11.64 -17.15
N ALA A 153 1.34 11.97 -16.02
CA ALA A 153 1.22 13.36 -15.55
C ALA A 153 2.59 13.96 -15.20
N ASP A 154 3.50 13.18 -14.63
CA ASP A 154 4.87 13.62 -14.32
C ASP A 154 5.69 13.85 -15.60
N THR A 155 5.51 13.02 -16.64
CA THR A 155 6.19 13.23 -17.93
C THR A 155 5.72 14.48 -18.69
N ASP A 156 4.46 14.87 -18.51
CA ASP A 156 3.88 16.07 -19.13
C ASP A 156 4.07 17.34 -18.28
N ALA A 157 4.63 17.22 -17.08
CA ALA A 157 4.93 18.37 -16.23
C ALA A 157 6.07 19.20 -16.85
N PRO A 158 5.88 20.52 -17.07
CA PRO A 158 6.98 21.36 -17.53
C PRO A 158 8.11 21.31 -16.48
N PRO A 159 9.39 21.27 -16.91
CA PRO A 159 10.51 21.19 -15.98
C PRO A 159 10.47 22.35 -14.98
N PRO A 160 10.88 22.13 -13.72
CA PRO A 160 11.02 23.23 -12.77
C PRO A 160 12.03 24.24 -13.34
N PHE A 161 11.60 25.50 -13.36
CA PHE A 161 12.31 26.67 -13.88
C PHE A 161 13.62 26.95 -13.16
#